data_AF-A0A6P2B1V7-F1
#
_entry.id   AF-A0A6P2B1V7-F1
#
_cell.length_a   1.000
_cell.length_b   1.000
_cell.length_c   1.000
_cell.angle_alpha   90.00
_cell.angle_beta   90.00
_cell.angle_gamma   90.00
#
_symmetry.space_group_name_H-M   'P 1'
#
loop_
_entity.id
_entity.type
_entity.pdbx_description
1 polymer ?
#
loop_
_entity_poly.entity_id
_entity_poly.type
_entity_poly.pdbx_seq_one_letter_code
_entity_poly.pdbx_strand_id
1 'polypeptide(L)'
;MLNPKTRTVFDVVTDFLESEPSPQEIIDFFLPEDLQARLDELLDKNGEGEITFSEREELTEFLNVDEMFSLLKTKMKLKLKKQSE
;
A
#
# COMPACT_ATOMS: atom_id res chain seq x y z
N MET A 1 -8.13 -26.09 -10.39
CA MET A 1 -7.45 -25.67 -9.15
C MET A 1 -7.89 -24.25 -8.90
N LEU A 2 -8.64 -24.00 -7.82
CA LEU A 2 -8.96 -22.64 -7.41
C LEU A 2 -7.64 -22.05 -6.89
N ASN A 3 -7.05 -21.10 -7.62
CA ASN A 3 -5.94 -20.33 -7.09
C ASN A 3 -6.44 -19.70 -5.78
N PRO A 4 -5.80 -19.94 -4.61
CA PRO A 4 -6.06 -19.08 -3.47
C PRO A 4 -5.75 -17.66 -3.96
N LYS A 5 -6.70 -16.72 -3.84
CA LYS A 5 -6.43 -15.32 -4.18
C LYS A 5 -5.16 -14.92 -3.41
N THR A 6 -4.07 -14.66 -4.11
CA THR A 6 -2.91 -14.00 -3.52
C THR A 6 -3.41 -12.63 -3.09
N ARG A 7 -3.34 -12.35 -1.78
CA ARG A 7 -3.73 -11.05 -1.22
C ARG A 7 -2.81 -9.98 -1.79
N THR A 8 -3.37 -9.02 -2.51
CA THR A 8 -2.63 -7.93 -3.14
C THR A 8 -2.54 -6.71 -2.21
N VAL A 9 -1.66 -5.78 -2.55
CA VAL A 9 -1.59 -4.46 -1.88
C VAL A 9 -2.90 -3.69 -2.01
N PHE A 10 -3.61 -3.86 -3.13
CA PHE A 10 -4.93 -3.27 -3.34
C PHE A 10 -5.97 -3.87 -2.39
N ASP A 11 -6.03 -5.19 -2.24
CA ASP A 11 -6.98 -5.84 -1.32
C ASP A 11 -6.81 -5.28 0.09
N VAL A 12 -5.57 -5.16 0.58
CA VAL A 12 -5.30 -4.62 1.92
C VAL A 12 -5.76 -3.18 2.08
N VAL A 13 -5.45 -2.33 1.10
CA VAL A 13 -5.82 -0.91 1.17
C VAL A 13 -7.32 -0.72 1.03
N THR A 14 -7.99 -1.47 0.15
CA THR A 14 -9.44 -1.38 0.00
C THR A 14 -10.17 -1.91 1.23
N ASP A 15 -9.72 -3.03 1.80
CA ASP A 15 -10.29 -3.58 3.04
C ASP A 15 -10.13 -2.59 4.21
N PHE A 16 -8.97 -1.93 4.30
CA PHE A 16 -8.71 -0.90 5.31
C PHE A 16 -9.60 0.33 5.11
N LEU A 17 -9.84 0.77 3.88
CA LEU A 17 -10.72 1.91 3.60
C LEU A 17 -12.20 1.56 3.79
N GLU A 18 -12.60 0.32 3.50
CA GLU A 18 -13.95 -0.21 3.73
C GLU A 18 -14.30 -0.23 5.22
N SER A 19 -13.31 -0.37 6.11
CA SER A 19 -13.54 -0.31 7.56
C SER A 19 -13.79 1.10 8.11
N GLU A 20 -13.99 2.09 7.24
CA GLU A 20 -14.23 3.51 7.57
C GLU A 20 -13.23 4.09 8.60
N PRO A 21 -11.91 4.02 8.34
CA PRO A 21 -10.89 4.41 9.30
C PRO A 21 -10.94 5.92 9.58
N SER A 22 -10.64 6.29 10.82
CA SER A 22 -10.49 7.68 11.21
C SER A 22 -9.32 8.35 10.46
N PRO A 23 -9.32 9.69 10.35
CA PRO A 23 -8.18 10.40 9.75
C PRO A 23 -6.83 10.07 10.41
N GLN A 24 -6.83 9.80 11.72
CA GLN A 24 -5.62 9.42 12.44
C GLN A 24 -5.17 8.00 12.07
N GLU A 25 -6.09 7.03 12.01
CA GLU A 25 -5.78 5.67 11.56
C GLU A 25 -5.23 5.64 10.13
N ILE A 26 -5.77 6.47 9.22
CA ILE A 26 -5.23 6.61 7.86
C ILE A 26 -3.78 7.14 7.88
N ILE A 27 -3.48 8.11 8.74
CA ILE A 27 -2.13 8.67 8.87
C ILE A 27 -1.14 7.60 9.39
N ASP A 28 -1.59 6.81 10.35
CA ASP A 28 -0.79 5.81 11.05
C ASP A 28 -0.78 4.44 10.35
N PHE A 29 -1.52 4.29 9.26
CA PHE A 29 -1.58 3.04 8.50
C PHE A 29 -0.21 2.68 7.90
N PHE A 30 0.15 1.41 8.04
CA PHE A 30 1.30 0.78 7.38
C PHE A 30 0.83 -0.53 6.75
N LEU A 31 1.52 -0.95 5.69
CA LEU A 31 1.26 -2.24 5.09
C LEU A 31 1.56 -3.37 6.10
N PRO A 32 0.81 -4.48 6.07
CA PRO A 32 1.14 -5.70 6.79
C PRO A 32 2.58 -6.18 6.51
N GLU A 33 3.21 -6.83 7.49
CA GLU A 33 4.61 -7.29 7.41
C GLU A 33 4.88 -8.20 6.20
N ASP A 34 3.93 -9.04 5.82
CA ASP A 34 4.02 -9.91 4.64
C ASP A 34 4.14 -9.13 3.34
N LEU A 35 3.38 -8.03 3.22
CA LEU A 35 3.45 -7.16 2.05
C LEU A 35 4.67 -6.25 2.06
N GLN A 36 5.16 -5.83 3.24
CA GLN A 36 6.44 -5.12 3.35
C GLN A 36 7.60 -6.02 2.91
N ALA A 37 7.66 -7.26 3.41
CA ALA A 37 8.67 -8.24 3.01
C ALA A 37 8.60 -8.56 1.51
N ARG A 38 7.38 -8.63 0.94
CA ARG A 38 7.20 -8.83 -0.50
C ARG A 38 7.72 -7.63 -1.31
N LEU A 39 7.44 -6.41 -0.87
CA LEU A 39 7.96 -5.20 -1.51
C LEU A 39 9.49 -5.17 -1.48
N ASP A 40 10.11 -5.50 -0.34
CA ASP A 40 11.57 -5.57 -0.22
C ASP A 40 12.17 -6.60 -1.20
N GLU A 41 11.59 -7.80 -1.30
CA GLU A 41 12.02 -8.82 -2.25
C GLU A 41 11.93 -8.34 -3.71
N LEU A 42 10.85 -7.65 -4.07
CA LEU A 42 10.65 -7.10 -5.42
C LEU A 42 11.67 -6.01 -5.73
N LEU A 43 12.01 -5.16 -4.75
CA LEU A 43 13.01 -4.12 -4.90
C LEU A 43 14.41 -4.71 -5.08
N ASP A 44 14.76 -5.73 -4.29
CA ASP A 44 16.04 -6.44 -4.39
C ASP A 44 16.19 -7.08 -5.78
N LYS A 45 15.20 -7.87 -6.21
CA LYS A 45 15.17 -8.48 -7.55
C LYS A 45 15.24 -7.45 -8.67
N ASN A 46 14.56 -6.30 -8.52
CA ASN A 46 14.63 -5.23 -9.52
C ASN A 46 16.01 -4.59 -9.56
N GLY A 47 16.68 -4.42 -8.42
CA GLY A 47 18.05 -3.92 -8.32
C GLY A 47 19.09 -4.86 -8.94
N GLU A 48 18.89 -6.17 -8.78
CA GLU A 48 19.77 -7.21 -9.34
C GLU A 48 19.48 -7.52 -10.82
N GLY A 49 18.37 -7.00 -11.37
CA GLY A 49 17.94 -7.27 -12.74
C GLY A 49 17.30 -8.64 -12.94
N GLU A 50 16.96 -9.33 -11.84
CA GLU A 50 16.35 -10.67 -11.82
C GLU A 50 14.82 -10.62 -11.81
N ILE A 51 14.22 -9.43 -11.70
CA ILE A 51 12.78 -9.25 -11.66
C ILE A 51 12.10 -9.70 -12.95
N THR A 52 11.09 -10.55 -12.81
CA THR A 52 10.26 -11.00 -13.92
C THR A 52 9.28 -9.91 -14.37
N PHE A 53 8.63 -10.11 -15.52
CA PHE A 53 7.60 -9.20 -16.01
C PHE A 53 6.42 -9.06 -15.03
N SER A 54 5.90 -10.17 -14.51
CA SER A 54 4.77 -10.13 -13.55
C SER A 54 5.16 -9.49 -12.22
N GLU A 55 6.38 -9.74 -11.74
CA GLU A 55 6.88 -9.09 -10.52
C GLU A 55 7.08 -7.59 -10.72
N ARG A 56 7.45 -7.14 -11.92
CA ARG A 56 7.52 -5.73 -12.25
C ARG A 56 6.13 -5.08 -12.25
N GLU A 57 5.12 -5.77 -12.75
CA GLU A 57 3.73 -5.32 -12.65
C GLU A 57 3.31 -5.22 -11.17
N GLU A 58 3.59 -6.23 -10.36
CA GLU A 58 3.33 -6.22 -8.91
C GLU A 58 4.04 -5.06 -8.20
N LEU A 59 5.32 -4.83 -8.51
CA LEU A 59 6.07 -3.67 -7.98
C LEU A 59 5.42 -2.35 -8.38
N THR A 60 4.91 -2.25 -9.61
CA THR A 60 4.18 -1.07 -10.08
C THR A 60 2.90 -0.84 -9.27
N GLU A 61 2.19 -1.91 -8.91
CA GLU A 61 1.00 -1.82 -8.04
C GLU A 61 1.35 -1.27 -6.66
N PHE A 62 2.42 -1.76 -6.04
CA PHE A 62 2.91 -1.23 -4.75
C PHE A 62 3.20 0.27 -4.83
N LEU A 63 3.92 0.71 -5.87
CA LEU A 63 4.26 2.13 -6.05
C LEU A 63 3.03 3.01 -6.27
N ASN A 64 2.06 2.54 -7.06
CA ASN A 64 0.82 3.26 -7.29
C ASN A 64 0.02 3.44 -5.99
N VAL A 65 -0.05 2.39 -5.17
CA VAL A 65 -0.71 2.47 -3.87
C VAL A 65 0.03 3.42 -2.94
N ASP A 66 1.36 3.34 -2.84
CA ASP A 66 2.15 4.23 -1.99
C ASP A 66 1.94 5.71 -2.34
N GLU A 67 1.99 6.06 -3.63
CA GLU A 67 1.78 7.45 -4.08
C GLU A 67 0.37 7.93 -3.72
N MET A 68 -0.66 7.15 -4.03
CA MET A 68 -2.05 7.47 -3.69
C MET A 68 -2.21 7.64 -2.17
N PHE A 69 -1.64 6.74 -1.38
CA PHE A 69 -1.81 6.71 0.06
C PHE A 69 -1.04 7.86 0.73
N SER A 70 0.13 8.23 0.22
CA SER A 70 0.88 9.42 0.65
C SER A 70 0.07 10.71 0.48
N LEU A 71 -0.62 10.86 -0.66
CA LEU A 71 -1.55 11.97 -0.90
C LEU A 71 -2.74 11.94 0.06
N LEU A 72 -3.29 10.75 0.32
CA LEU A 72 -4.40 10.56 1.26
C LEU A 72 -3.99 10.96 2.69
N LYS A 73 -2.83 10.51 3.18
CA LYS A 73 -2.27 10.90 4.48
C LYS A 73 -2.11 12.41 4.59
N THR A 74 -1.62 13.06 3.54
CA THR A 74 -1.48 14.52 3.49
C THR A 74 -2.83 15.23 3.63
N LYS A 75 -3.86 14.77 2.90
CA LYS A 75 -5.23 15.31 3.02
C LYS A 75 -5.81 15.11 4.42
N MET A 76 -5.55 13.97 5.06
CA MET A 76 -6.03 13.70 6.42
C MET A 76 -5.36 14.60 7.47
N LYS A 77 -4.05 14.83 7.36
CA LYS A 77 -3.34 15.80 8.22
C LYS A 77 -3.94 17.21 8.11
N LEU A 78 -4.24 17.64 6.88
CA LEU A 78 -4.89 18.94 6.64
C LEU A 78 -6.31 18.99 7.22
N LYS A 79 -7.08 17.89 7.12
CA LYS A 79 -8.42 17.80 7.71
C LYS A 79 -8.37 17.94 9.23
N LEU A 80 -7.47 17.23 9.90
CA LEU A 80 -7.30 17.32 11.35
C LEU A 80 -6.89 18.73 11.78
N LYS A 81 -5.94 19.36 11.09
CA LYS A 81 -5.54 20.75 11.41
C LYS A 81 -6.72 21.72 11.38
N LYS A 82 -7.59 21.63 10.37
CA LYS A 82 -8.78 22.49 10.24
C LYS A 82 -9.85 22.26 11.31
N GLN A 83 -9.86 21.08 11.94
CA GLN A 83 -10.81 20.76 13.02
C GLN A 83 -10.32 21.27 14.39
N SER A 84 -9.03 21.58 14.50
CA SER A 84 -8.39 22.10 15.70
C SER A 84 -8.36 23.64 15.76
N GLU A 85 -8.78 24.32 14.69
CA GLU A 85 -8.88 25.78 14.54
C GLU A 85 -10.30 26.26 14.84
#